data_AF-A0AAE4L6H7-F1
#
_entry.id   AF-A0AAE4L6H7-F1
#
_cell.length_a   1.000
_cell.length_b   1.000
_cell.length_c   1.000
_cell.angle_alpha   90.00
_cell.angle_beta   90.00
_cell.angle_gamma   90.00
#
_symmetry.space_group_name_H-M   'P 1'
#
loop_
_entity.id
_entity.type
_entity.pdbx_description
1 polymer ?
#
loop_
_entity_poly.entity_id
_entity_poly.type
_entity_poly.pdbx_seq_one_letter_code
_entity_poly.pdbx_strand_id
1 'polypeptide(L)'
;MNFTFNEPVLVRNHKDEKWNLNYFERYVENDYYPFKMNDETFYRQCIPYVGNEDLCYTTLEPKTLRLSKKITHYRPKRHETYFTIYFCDYITGFGVIADEWWDNPGTDEIRLKAGHVFRTEAEAQSFCEKINKLLKERRP
;
A
#
# COMPACT_ATOMS: atom_id res chain seq x y z
N MET A 1 -7.41 -2.21 1.23
CA MET A 1 -6.59 -0.99 1.17
C MET A 1 -6.18 -0.72 2.61
N ASN A 2 -4.89 -0.79 2.94
CA ASN A 2 -4.43 -0.72 4.34
C ASN A 2 -3.76 0.62 4.57
N PHE A 3 -4.52 1.60 5.08
CA PHE A 3 -3.98 2.87 5.55
C PHE A 3 -3.40 2.70 6.96
N THR A 4 -2.36 3.47 7.26
CA THR A 4 -1.74 3.53 8.59
C THR A 4 -2.24 4.76 9.36
N PHE A 5 -2.25 4.68 10.69
CA PHE A 5 -2.66 5.81 11.54
C PHE A 5 -1.80 7.05 11.25
N ASN A 6 -2.45 8.21 11.15
CA ASN A 6 -1.91 9.50 10.77
C ASN A 6 -1.32 9.57 9.34
N GLU A 7 -1.69 8.65 8.45
CA GLU A 7 -1.33 8.71 7.03
C GLU A 7 -2.12 9.81 6.31
N PRO A 8 -1.46 10.67 5.50
CA PRO A 8 -2.16 11.69 4.73
C PRO A 8 -2.99 11.05 3.61
N VAL A 9 -4.28 11.38 3.61
CA VAL A 9 -5.27 10.82 2.70
C VAL A 9 -6.12 11.93 2.07
N LEU A 10 -6.69 11.63 0.91
CA LEU A 10 -7.74 12.43 0.31
C LEU A 10 -9.09 11.79 0.57
N VAL A 11 -10.02 12.59 1.07
CA VAL A 11 -11.35 12.14 1.48
C VAL A 11 -12.47 13.02 0.90
N ARG A 12 -13.64 12.41 0.68
CA ARG A 12 -14.90 13.07 0.30
C ARG A 12 -16.09 12.15 0.53
N ASN A 13 -17.31 12.68 0.51
CA ASN A 13 -18.54 11.91 0.67
C ASN A 13 -19.24 11.64 -0.66
N HIS A 14 -19.21 12.62 -1.57
CA HIS A 14 -19.88 12.54 -2.86
C HIS A 14 -18.94 12.88 -4.02
N LYS A 15 -19.27 12.41 -5.23
CA LYS A 15 -18.42 12.54 -6.43
C LYS A 15 -18.29 13.98 -6.94
N ASP A 16 -19.28 14.80 -6.64
CA ASP A 16 -19.39 16.21 -6.95
C ASP A 16 -18.68 17.10 -5.91
N GLU A 17 -18.27 16.51 -4.79
CA GLU A 17 -17.45 17.19 -3.80
C GLU A 17 -15.97 17.17 -4.18
N LYS A 18 -15.27 18.21 -3.74
CA LYS A 18 -13.82 18.29 -3.83
C LYS A 18 -13.18 17.27 -2.89
N TRP A 19 -12.05 16.71 -3.31
CA TRP A 19 -11.18 15.96 -2.41
C TRP A 19 -10.57 16.90 -1.35
N ASN A 20 -10.62 16.49 -0.09
CA ASN A 20 -9.99 17.21 1.01
C ASN A 20 -8.83 16.40 1.57
N LEU A 21 -7.73 17.07 1.89
CA LEU A 21 -6.62 16.47 2.62
C LEU A 21 -7.01 16.28 4.09
N ASN A 22 -6.81 15.08 4.61
CA ASN A 22 -6.97 14.77 6.03
C ASN A 22 -5.97 13.68 6.45
N TYR A 23 -5.98 13.31 7.73
CA TYR A 23 -5.11 12.30 8.32
C TYR A 23 -5.94 11.11 8.82
N PHE A 24 -5.64 9.92 8.31
CA PHE A 24 -6.39 8.71 8.61
C PHE A 24 -6.20 8.28 10.07
N GLU A 25 -7.28 7.96 10.78
CA GLU A 25 -7.21 7.34 12.11
C GLU A 25 -7.38 5.83 11.99
N ARG A 26 -8.56 5.39 11.54
CA ARG A 26 -8.95 3.98 11.51
C ARG A 26 -10.12 3.72 10.56
N TYR A 27 -10.28 2.46 10.20
CA TYR A 27 -11.44 1.97 9.46
C TYR A 27 -12.46 1.37 10.43
N VAL A 28 -13.73 1.72 10.27
CA VAL A 28 -14.86 1.18 11.04
C VAL A 28 -15.68 0.29 10.12
N GLU A 29 -15.65 -1.01 10.39
CA GLU A 29 -16.40 -2.00 9.61
C GLU A 29 -17.91 -1.84 9.85
N ASN A 30 -18.71 -2.02 8.79
CA ASN A 30 -20.18 -1.90 8.79
C ASN A 30 -20.76 -0.50 9.09
N ASP A 31 -19.96 0.56 8.97
CA ASP A 31 -20.46 1.95 9.04
C ASP A 31 -20.79 2.51 7.64
N TYR A 32 -21.74 3.44 7.56
CA TYR A 32 -22.07 4.16 6.33
C TYR A 32 -20.97 5.17 5.94
N TYR A 33 -20.21 5.68 6.92
CA TYR A 33 -19.00 6.50 6.73
C TYR A 33 -17.80 5.80 7.38
N PRO A 34 -17.21 4.77 6.75
CA PRO A 34 -16.31 3.86 7.43
C PRO A 34 -14.89 4.38 7.65
N PHE A 35 -14.50 5.52 7.06
CA PHE A 35 -13.16 6.08 7.20
C PHE A 35 -13.14 7.20 8.24
N LYS A 36 -12.59 6.92 9.43
CA LYS A 36 -12.43 7.90 10.51
C LYS A 36 -11.10 8.64 10.37
N MET A 37 -11.14 9.95 10.51
CA MET A 37 -9.99 10.86 10.48
C MET A 37 -9.59 11.30 11.89
N ASN A 38 -8.37 11.82 12.05
CA ASN A 38 -7.84 12.26 13.34
C ASN A 38 -8.56 13.47 13.93
N ASP A 39 -9.28 14.24 13.13
CA ASP A 39 -10.13 15.36 13.56
C ASP A 39 -11.56 14.91 13.95
N GLU A 40 -11.75 13.61 14.16
CA GLU A 40 -13.03 12.96 14.51
C GLU A 40 -14.08 12.98 13.39
N THR A 41 -13.73 13.40 12.17
CA THR A 41 -14.63 13.36 11.02
C THR A 41 -14.66 11.99 10.35
N PHE A 42 -15.74 11.72 9.61
CA PHE A 42 -15.95 10.45 8.91
C PHE A 42 -16.29 10.69 7.44
N TYR A 43 -15.77 9.82 6.57
CA TYR A 43 -15.96 9.93 5.12
C TYR A 43 -16.32 8.61 4.45
N ARG A 44 -16.96 8.71 3.28
CA ARG A 44 -17.32 7.55 2.44
C ARG A 44 -16.20 7.10 1.53
N GLN A 45 -15.37 8.03 1.07
CA GLN A 45 -14.24 7.75 0.18
C GLN A 45 -12.95 8.20 0.85
N CYS A 46 -11.92 7.36 0.73
CA CYS A 46 -10.59 7.61 1.26
C CYS A 46 -9.57 7.00 0.29
N ILE A 47 -8.64 7.82 -0.21
CA ILE A 47 -7.53 7.38 -1.07
C ILE A 47 -6.22 7.96 -0.53
N PRO A 48 -5.06 7.35 -0.85
CA PRO A 48 -3.78 7.92 -0.45
C PRO A 48 -3.58 9.31 -1.05
N TYR A 49 -3.09 10.26 -0.26
CA TYR A 49 -2.68 11.56 -0.81
C TYR A 49 -1.45 11.40 -1.72
N VAL A 50 -0.48 10.58 -1.32
CA VAL A 50 0.73 10.31 -2.09
C VAL A 50 0.39 9.60 -3.39
N GLY A 51 0.80 10.18 -4.51
CA GLY A 51 0.49 9.70 -5.86
C GLY A 51 -0.89 10.11 -6.40
N ASN A 52 -1.64 10.92 -5.66
CA ASN A 52 -2.92 11.51 -6.09
C ASN A 52 -3.00 13.01 -5.73
N GLU A 53 -1.85 13.68 -5.57
CA GLU A 53 -1.76 15.06 -5.10
C GLU A 53 -2.50 16.02 -6.05
N ASP A 54 -2.56 15.69 -7.34
CA ASP A 54 -3.28 16.43 -8.38
C ASP A 54 -4.80 16.46 -8.19
N LEU A 55 -5.34 15.58 -7.35
CA LEU A 55 -6.77 15.52 -7.05
C LEU A 55 -7.17 16.46 -5.91
N CYS A 56 -6.22 16.89 -5.07
CA CYS A 56 -6.50 17.71 -3.89
C CYS A 56 -7.23 19.00 -4.29
N TYR A 57 -8.35 19.28 -3.62
CA TYR A 57 -9.24 20.41 -3.90
C TYR A 57 -9.89 20.45 -5.30
N THR A 58 -9.84 19.33 -6.01
CA THR A 58 -10.53 19.16 -7.29
C THR A 58 -11.73 18.21 -7.14
N THR A 59 -12.66 18.30 -8.08
CA THR A 59 -13.74 17.31 -8.26
C THR A 59 -13.36 16.23 -9.28
N LEU A 60 -12.09 16.17 -9.67
CA LEU A 60 -11.61 15.18 -10.62
C LEU A 60 -11.74 13.80 -9.97
N GLU A 61 -12.26 12.86 -10.76
CA GLU A 61 -12.17 11.47 -10.36
C GLU A 61 -10.70 11.05 -10.39
N PRO A 62 -10.21 10.30 -9.38
CA PRO A 62 -8.92 9.65 -9.48
C PRO A 62 -8.87 8.92 -10.81
N LYS A 63 -7.85 9.21 -11.63
CA LYS A 63 -7.70 8.72 -13.02
C LYS A 63 -7.62 7.21 -13.03
N THR A 64 -8.77 6.56 -12.90
CA THR A 64 -8.89 5.24 -12.27
C THR A 64 -8.15 5.17 -10.93
N LEU A 65 -8.68 4.46 -9.95
CA LEU A 65 -7.81 3.77 -9.00
C LEU A 65 -6.88 2.87 -9.83
N ARG A 66 -5.77 3.38 -10.37
CA ARG A 66 -4.68 2.59 -10.95
C ARG A 66 -3.57 2.38 -9.93
N LEU A 67 -3.92 2.37 -8.65
CA LEU A 67 -3.48 1.33 -7.72
C LEU A 67 -4.50 0.18 -7.60
N SER A 68 -5.51 0.14 -8.48
CA SER A 68 -5.70 -1.06 -9.28
C SER A 68 -4.88 -0.93 -10.60
N LYS A 69 -3.54 -0.87 -10.52
CA LYS A 69 -2.90 -2.00 -11.20
C LYS A 69 -3.63 -3.14 -10.53
N LYS A 70 -4.45 -3.91 -11.27
CA LYS A 70 -4.58 -5.31 -10.93
C LYS A 70 -3.12 -5.66 -10.68
N ILE A 71 -2.67 -5.63 -9.42
CA ILE A 71 -1.49 -6.35 -9.06
C ILE A 71 -2.13 -7.71 -9.19
N THR A 72 -2.12 -8.21 -10.43
CA THR A 72 -1.91 -9.61 -10.67
C THR A 72 -0.62 -9.80 -9.91
N HIS A 73 -0.76 -9.98 -8.59
CA HIS A 73 0.30 -10.46 -7.74
C HIS A 73 0.70 -11.67 -8.51
N TYR A 74 1.91 -11.61 -9.05
CA TYR A 74 2.46 -12.77 -9.68
C TYR A 74 2.40 -13.82 -8.57
N ARG A 75 1.46 -14.76 -8.72
CA ARG A 75 1.25 -15.86 -7.81
C ARG A 75 2.05 -16.98 -8.44
N PRO A 76 3.22 -17.32 -7.88
CA PRO A 76 4.01 -18.39 -8.41
C PRO A 76 3.19 -19.69 -8.32
N LYS A 77 3.49 -20.64 -9.19
CA LYS A 77 2.96 -21.99 -9.12
C LYS A 77 3.66 -22.73 -7.97
N ARG A 78 3.07 -23.84 -7.54
CA ARG A 78 3.68 -24.69 -6.50
C ARG A 78 5.09 -25.12 -6.93
N HIS A 79 6.07 -24.93 -6.05
CA HIS A 79 7.51 -25.12 -6.28
C HIS A 79 8.12 -24.22 -7.38
N GLU A 80 7.45 -23.15 -7.77
CA GLU A 80 8.05 -22.11 -8.63
C GLU A 80 8.87 -21.17 -7.76
N THR A 81 10.14 -20.99 -8.12
CA THR A 81 11.00 -19.98 -7.50
C THR A 81 10.49 -18.59 -7.80
N TYR A 82 10.40 -17.77 -6.76
CA TYR A 82 9.99 -16.37 -6.82
C TYR A 82 10.95 -15.52 -6.01
N PHE A 83 10.89 -14.20 -6.21
CA PHE A 83 11.68 -13.25 -5.43
C PHE A 83 10.79 -12.53 -4.45
N THR A 84 11.26 -12.34 -3.22
CA THR A 84 10.56 -11.58 -2.19
C THR A 84 11.51 -10.66 -1.45
N ILE A 85 10.94 -9.68 -0.74
CA ILE A 85 11.71 -8.83 0.15
C ILE A 85 11.44 -9.20 1.60
N TYR A 86 12.50 -9.25 2.41
CA TYR A 86 12.45 -9.54 3.83
C TYR A 86 13.06 -8.40 4.60
N PHE A 87 12.49 -8.06 5.76
CA PHE A 87 13.05 -7.04 6.64
C PHE A 87 14.21 -7.64 7.43
N CYS A 88 15.45 -7.28 7.10
CA CYS A 88 16.63 -7.83 7.77
C CYS A 88 16.80 -7.21 9.16
N ASP A 89 16.98 -5.89 9.21
CA ASP A 89 17.13 -5.13 10.44
C ASP A 89 16.94 -3.62 10.19
N TYR A 90 16.92 -2.82 11.25
CA TYR A 90 16.75 -1.38 11.15
C TYR A 90 17.95 -0.62 10.61
N ILE A 91 19.11 -1.24 10.41
CA ILE A 91 20.34 -0.62 9.86
C ILE A 91 20.38 -0.83 8.34
N THR A 92 20.26 -2.08 7.92
CA THR A 92 20.30 -2.62 6.55
C THR A 92 18.99 -2.39 5.80
N GLY A 93 17.85 -2.45 6.51
CA GLY A 93 16.52 -2.36 5.93
C GLY A 93 16.02 -3.70 5.38
N PHE A 94 15.25 -3.62 4.30
CA PHE A 94 14.81 -4.79 3.54
C PHE A 94 15.92 -5.33 2.64
N GLY A 95 15.93 -6.65 2.42
CA GLY A 95 16.77 -7.34 1.45
C GLY A 95 15.94 -8.22 0.52
N VAL A 96 16.46 -8.51 -0.68
CA VAL A 96 15.84 -9.44 -1.64
C VAL A 96 16.33 -10.85 -1.38
N ILE A 97 15.41 -11.82 -1.44
CA ILE A 97 15.73 -13.25 -1.42
C ILE A 97 14.98 -13.97 -2.53
N ALA A 98 15.55 -15.08 -3.02
CA ALA A 98 14.84 -16.06 -3.80
C ALA A 98 14.22 -17.10 -2.85
N ASP A 99 12.98 -17.48 -3.10
CA ASP A 99 12.22 -18.43 -2.28
C ASP A 99 11.41 -19.36 -3.22
N GLU A 100 11.06 -20.56 -2.76
CA GLU A 100 10.22 -21.49 -3.51
C GLU A 100 8.78 -21.41 -3.00
N TRP A 101 7.82 -21.22 -3.91
CA TRP A 101 6.43 -21.04 -3.51
C TRP A 101 5.85 -22.36 -3.01
N TRP A 102 5.23 -22.34 -1.82
CA TRP A 102 4.66 -23.50 -1.10
C TRP A 102 5.61 -24.31 -0.21
N ASP A 103 6.65 -23.70 0.34
CA ASP A 103 7.39 -24.26 1.49
C ASP A 103 6.83 -23.80 2.85
N ASN A 104 6.12 -22.66 2.91
CA ASN A 104 5.44 -22.19 4.12
C ASN A 104 4.15 -21.40 3.82
N PRO A 105 2.98 -22.07 3.76
CA PRO A 105 1.75 -21.48 3.21
C PRO A 105 1.22 -20.27 4.00
N GLY A 106 1.53 -20.16 5.30
CA GLY A 106 1.13 -19.00 6.09
C GLY A 106 1.93 -17.75 5.72
N THR A 107 3.25 -17.86 5.66
CA THR A 107 4.14 -16.74 5.35
C THR A 107 4.06 -16.33 3.88
N ASP A 108 3.91 -17.28 2.97
CA ASP A 108 3.78 -17.04 1.53
C ASP A 108 2.50 -16.27 1.18
N GLU A 109 1.37 -16.61 1.80
CA GLU A 109 0.10 -15.86 1.65
C GLU A 109 0.21 -14.44 2.22
N ILE A 110 0.92 -14.24 3.34
CA ILE A 110 1.14 -12.91 3.91
C ILE A 110 1.98 -12.05 2.95
N ARG A 111 3.07 -12.59 2.40
CA ARG A 111 3.93 -11.89 1.42
C ARG A 111 3.17 -11.54 0.15
N LEU A 112 2.33 -12.45 -0.33
CA LEU A 112 1.47 -12.22 -1.51
C LEU A 112 0.49 -11.08 -1.26
N LYS A 113 -0.21 -11.09 -0.10
CA LYS A 113 -1.13 -10.03 0.29
C LYS A 113 -0.43 -8.69 0.53
N ALA A 114 0.80 -8.71 1.02
CA ALA A 114 1.64 -7.53 1.18
C ALA A 114 2.19 -6.98 -0.16
N GLY A 115 2.06 -7.73 -1.26
CA GLY A 115 2.59 -7.34 -2.56
C GLY A 115 4.11 -7.49 -2.68
N HIS A 116 4.72 -8.34 -1.85
CA HIS A 116 6.18 -8.55 -1.81
C HIS A 116 6.60 -9.79 -2.62
N VAL A 117 5.84 -10.18 -3.64
CA VAL A 117 6.12 -11.37 -4.45
C VAL A 117 6.35 -10.95 -5.89
N PHE A 118 7.55 -11.24 -6.41
CA PHE A 118 8.06 -10.76 -7.68
C PHE A 118 8.53 -11.92 -8.55
N ARG A 119 8.42 -11.76 -9.88
CA ARG A 119 8.86 -12.79 -10.83
C ARG A 119 10.37 -12.74 -11.07
N THR A 120 10.95 -11.55 -10.95
CA THR A 120 12.37 -11.33 -11.21
C THR A 120 13.05 -10.62 -10.05
N GLU A 121 14.35 -10.90 -9.88
CA GLU A 121 15.20 -10.25 -8.89
C GLU A 121 15.23 -8.73 -9.08
N ALA A 122 15.31 -8.26 -10.34
CA ALA A 122 15.36 -6.84 -10.66
C ALA A 122 14.09 -6.08 -10.21
N GLU A 123 12.91 -6.68 -10.35
CA GLU A 123 11.65 -6.11 -9.84
C GLU A 123 11.67 -6.02 -8.31
N ALA A 124 12.10 -7.09 -7.65
CA ALA A 124 12.21 -7.13 -6.19
C ALA A 124 13.22 -6.10 -5.68
N GLN A 125 14.36 -5.97 -6.35
CA GLN A 125 15.44 -5.05 -6.01
C GLN A 125 15.00 -3.58 -6.16
N SER A 126 14.36 -3.24 -7.28
CA SER A 126 13.83 -1.89 -7.50
C SER A 126 12.81 -1.50 -6.43
N PHE A 127 11.93 -2.43 -6.04
CA PHE A 127 10.97 -2.21 -4.97
C PHE A 127 11.64 -2.10 -3.59
N CYS A 128 12.61 -2.97 -3.32
CA CYS A 128 13.40 -2.98 -2.10
C CYS A 128 14.14 -1.65 -1.88
N GLU A 129 14.81 -1.14 -2.91
CA GLU A 129 15.51 0.14 -2.89
C GLU A 129 14.56 1.31 -2.61
N LYS A 130 13.38 1.30 -3.24
CA LYS A 130 12.35 2.31 -3.00
C LYS A 130 11.90 2.32 -1.54
N ILE A 131 11.62 1.16 -0.95
CA ILE A 131 11.22 1.06 0.46
C ILE A 131 12.37 1.45 1.39
N ASN A 132 13.58 0.99 1.12
CA ASN A 132 14.75 1.32 1.94
C ASN A 132 15.08 2.82 1.91
N LYS A 133 14.89 3.48 0.76
CA LYS A 133 15.02 4.93 0.66
C LYS A 133 14.01 5.64 1.56
N LEU A 134 12.74 5.24 1.49
CA LEU A 134 11.68 5.78 2.36
C LEU A 134 11.94 5.53 3.85
N LEU A 135 12.49 4.36 4.21
CA LEU A 135 12.88 4.06 5.58
C LEU A 135 14.01 4.96 6.09
N LYS A 136 15.00 5.24 5.24
CA LYS A 136 16.14 6.12 5.58
C LYS A 136 15.70 7.58 5.72
N GLU A 137 14.82 8.05 4.86
CA GLU A 137 14.26 9.42 4.91
C GLU A 137 13.38 9.66 6.15
N ARG A 138 12.89 8.60 6.81
CA ARG A 138 12.09 8.65 8.04
C ARG A 138 12.90 8.45 9.33
N ARG A 139 14.21 8.20 9.25
CA ARG A 139 15.07 8.19 10.45
C ARG A 139 15.34 9.65 10.88
N PRO A 140 15.10 10.02 12.15
CA PRO A 140 15.48 11.33 12.68
C PRO A 140 17.00 11.54 12.67
#